data_AF-A0A8C9DSD0-F1
#
_entry.id   AF-A0A8C9DSD0-F1
#
_cell.length_a   1.000
_cell.length_b   1.000
_cell.length_c   1.000
_cell.angle_alpha   90.00
_cell.angle_beta   90.00
_cell.angle_gamma   90.00
#
_symmetry.space_group_name_H-M   'P 1'
#
loop_
_entity.id
_entity.type
_entity.pdbx_description
1 polymer ?
#
loop_
_entity_poly.entity_id
_entity_poly.type
_entity_poly.pdbx_seq_one_letter_code
_entity_poly.pdbx_strand_id
1 'polypeptide(L)'
;RRGSRSCSGWGHRAPSPMLLLSLLLSAAPFGLLGEETRQVSLEVIPGWLGNPQNLLHIRAVGTNSTLHYMWSSLGPPAVVLVATNTPHSTLSVNWSRLLSPEPDGGLMVLPKDSIQFSSALVFTRLGGFCCSVNQTRKGRLRPGYKLEKKSQQRLW
;
A
#
# COMPACT_ATOMS: atom_id res chain seq x y z
N ARG A 1 -4.25 -46.31 -54.71
CA ARG A 1 -5.04 -45.26 -53.99
C ARG A 1 -5.51 -45.80 -52.63
N ARG A 2 -4.79 -45.49 -51.54
CA ARG A 2 -5.34 -45.08 -50.23
C ARG A 2 -4.14 -44.79 -49.31
N GLY A 3 -3.97 -43.52 -48.96
CA GLY A 3 -2.90 -43.06 -48.08
C GLY A 3 -3.26 -43.29 -46.62
N SER A 4 -2.28 -43.76 -45.83
CA SER A 4 -2.33 -43.65 -44.37
C SER A 4 -1.90 -42.23 -43.98
N ARG A 5 -2.76 -41.53 -43.23
CA ARG A 5 -2.41 -40.27 -42.60
C ARG A 5 -1.73 -40.60 -41.27
N SER A 6 -0.43 -40.34 -41.18
CA SER A 6 0.26 -40.23 -39.89
C SER A 6 -0.05 -38.86 -39.32
N CYS A 7 -0.76 -38.82 -38.19
CA CYS A 7 -0.92 -37.60 -37.40
C CYS A 7 0.35 -37.38 -36.58
N SER A 8 1.18 -36.41 -36.98
CA SER A 8 2.26 -35.90 -36.14
C SER A 8 1.66 -35.04 -35.02
N GLY A 9 1.49 -35.62 -33.84
CA GLY A 9 1.14 -34.87 -32.63
C GLY A 9 2.27 -33.93 -32.26
N TRP A 10 2.09 -32.63 -32.48
CA TRP A 10 2.93 -31.60 -31.87
C TRP A 10 2.60 -31.56 -30.38
N GLY A 11 3.46 -32.15 -29.56
CA GLY A 11 3.40 -32.02 -28.12
C GLY A 11 3.70 -30.57 -27.74
N HIS A 12 2.66 -29.78 -27.50
CA HIS A 12 2.82 -28.47 -26.86
C HIS A 12 3.30 -28.71 -25.43
N ARG A 13 4.61 -28.53 -25.22
CA ARG A 13 5.26 -28.54 -23.91
C ARG A 13 4.74 -27.33 -23.14
N ALA A 14 3.74 -27.53 -22.30
CA ALA A 14 3.30 -26.50 -21.36
C ALA A 14 4.50 -26.06 -20.52
N PRO A 15 4.75 -24.75 -20.36
CA PRO A 15 5.81 -24.30 -19.47
C PRO A 15 5.50 -24.84 -18.08
N SER A 16 6.47 -25.56 -17.52
CA SER A 16 6.33 -26.18 -16.20
C SER A 16 5.90 -25.11 -15.20
N PRO A 17 4.90 -25.37 -14.32
CA PRO A 17 4.53 -24.44 -13.26
C PRO A 17 5.73 -24.07 -12.37
N MET A 18 6.77 -24.91 -12.33
CA MET A 18 8.04 -24.59 -11.68
C MET A 18 8.81 -23.47 -12.39
N LEU A 19 8.80 -23.40 -13.72
CA LEU A 19 9.45 -22.30 -14.46
C LEU A 19 8.73 -20.97 -14.22
N LEU A 20 7.40 -21.01 -14.14
CA LEU A 20 6.60 -19.82 -13.81
C LEU A 20 6.90 -19.35 -12.38
N LEU A 21 6.97 -20.29 -11.43
CA LEU A 21 7.31 -20.00 -10.04
C LEU A 21 8.74 -19.46 -9.92
N SER A 22 9.72 -20.08 -10.57
CA SER A 22 11.10 -19.59 -10.62
C SER A 22 11.23 -18.20 -11.23
N LEU A 23 10.44 -17.88 -12.27
CA LEU A 23 10.40 -16.56 -12.88
C LEU A 23 9.76 -15.51 -11.94
N LEU A 24 8.71 -15.88 -11.21
CA LEU A 24 8.10 -15.04 -10.17
C LEU A 24 9.06 -14.78 -9.00
N LEU A 25 9.83 -15.79 -8.59
CA LEU A 25 10.84 -15.65 -7.53
C LEU A 25 12.08 -14.87 -7.98
N SER A 26 12.50 -14.96 -9.25
CA SER A 26 13.63 -14.16 -9.76
C SER A 26 13.26 -12.72 -10.06
N ALA A 27 11.97 -12.45 -10.30
CA ALA A 27 11.43 -11.10 -10.49
C ALA A 27 11.05 -10.40 -9.18
N ALA A 28 11.12 -11.12 -8.04
CA ALA A 28 10.98 -10.47 -6.75
C ALA A 28 12.17 -9.50 -6.59
N PRO A 29 11.92 -8.19 -6.49
CA PRO A 29 13.01 -7.24 -6.33
C PRO A 29 13.82 -7.64 -5.11
N PHE A 30 15.15 -7.72 -5.26
CA PHE A 30 16.09 -7.87 -4.16
C PHE A 30 15.85 -6.86 -3.03
N GLY A 31 15.10 -5.78 -3.29
CA GLY A 31 14.63 -4.80 -2.31
C GLY A 31 13.64 -5.29 -1.24
N LEU A 32 13.22 -6.55 -1.26
CA LEU A 32 12.39 -7.17 -0.19
C LEU A 32 13.13 -8.22 0.65
N LEU A 33 14.42 -8.47 0.43
CA LEU A 33 15.22 -9.21 1.41
C LEU A 33 15.27 -8.35 2.67
N GLY A 34 14.37 -8.64 3.60
CA GLY A 34 14.22 -7.90 4.84
C GLY A 34 15.56 -7.85 5.54
N GLU A 35 16.02 -6.64 5.83
CA GLU A 35 17.19 -6.45 6.67
C GLU A 35 16.90 -6.99 8.06
N GLU A 36 17.89 -7.68 8.65
CA GLU A 36 17.74 -8.40 9.92
C GLU A 36 17.27 -7.48 11.06
N THR A 37 17.67 -6.21 11.03
CA THR A 37 17.19 -5.18 11.95
C THR A 37 17.04 -3.84 11.23
N ARG A 38 16.06 -3.04 11.66
CA ARG A 38 15.88 -1.66 11.19
C ARG A 38 15.76 -0.74 12.39
N GLN A 39 16.39 0.44 12.31
CA GLN A 39 16.21 1.48 13.30
C GLN A 39 14.88 2.19 13.05
N VAL A 40 13.96 2.10 14.01
CA VAL A 40 12.60 2.66 13.89
C VAL A 40 12.49 3.95 14.69
N SER A 41 12.06 5.02 14.03
CA SER A 41 11.63 6.26 14.68
C SER A 41 10.15 6.52 14.40
N LEU A 42 9.48 7.08 15.40
CA LEU A 42 8.07 7.43 15.35
C LEU A 42 7.92 8.93 15.65
N GLU A 43 7.30 9.66 14.74
CA GLU A 43 7.11 11.10 14.88
C GLU A 43 5.66 11.49 14.56
N VAL A 44 5.03 12.24 15.45
CA VAL A 44 3.75 12.89 15.17
C VAL A 44 4.07 14.21 14.49
N ILE A 45 3.71 14.35 13.21
CA ILE A 45 4.04 15.55 12.46
C ILE A 45 3.09 16.67 12.91
N PRO A 46 3.61 17.79 13.46
CA PRO A 46 2.79 18.90 13.90
C PRO A 46 2.09 19.54 12.70
N GLY A 47 0.83 19.94 12.87
CA GLY A 47 0.02 20.51 11.80
C GLY A 47 0.32 21.99 11.51
N TRP A 48 -0.49 22.56 10.61
CA TRP A 48 -0.41 23.96 10.24
C TRP A 48 -0.66 24.88 11.45
N LEU A 49 0.18 25.91 11.63
CA LEU A 49 0.07 26.89 12.73
C LEU A 49 0.08 26.27 14.14
N GLY A 50 0.71 25.11 14.32
CA GLY A 50 0.80 24.43 15.61
C GLY A 50 -0.49 23.74 16.06
N ASN A 51 -1.52 23.71 15.20
CA ASN A 51 -2.71 22.92 15.47
C ASN A 51 -2.38 21.43 15.29
N PRO A 52 -2.68 20.54 16.25
CA PRO A 52 -2.40 19.11 16.10
C PRO A 52 -3.18 18.52 14.93
N GLN A 53 -2.44 17.98 13.94
CA GLN A 53 -3.02 17.21 12.84
C GLN A 53 -2.66 15.74 13.04
N ASN A 54 -3.61 14.84 12.77
CA ASN A 54 -3.38 13.40 12.94
C ASN A 54 -2.60 12.85 11.73
N LEU A 55 -1.29 13.08 11.72
CA LEU A 55 -0.34 12.51 10.79
C LEU A 55 0.84 11.94 11.57
N LEU A 56 0.97 10.62 11.52
CA LEU A 56 2.03 9.87 12.19
C LEU A 56 2.99 9.33 11.13
N HIS A 57 4.26 9.68 11.26
CA HIS A 57 5.31 9.15 10.42
C HIS A 57 6.10 8.09 11.18
N ILE A 58 6.13 6.89 10.62
CA ILE A 58 7.02 5.81 11.04
C ILE A 58 8.13 5.70 10.01
N ARG A 59 9.37 5.79 10.45
CA ARG A 59 10.56 5.67 9.60
C ARG A 59 11.40 4.51 10.10
N ALA A 60 11.52 3.47 9.28
CA ALA A 60 12.35 2.31 9.55
C ALA A 60 13.58 2.34 8.64
N VAL A 61 14.67 2.89 9.18
CA VAL A 61 15.95 3.05 8.49
C VAL A 61 16.71 1.73 8.51
N GLY A 62 17.16 1.34 7.35
CA GLY A 62 18.03 0.22 7.12
C GLY A 62 19.42 0.64 6.63
N THR A 63 20.30 -0.33 6.40
CA THR A 63 21.65 -0.14 5.84
C THR A 63 21.62 0.64 4.52
N ASN A 64 20.80 0.19 3.57
CA ASN A 64 20.72 0.75 2.22
C ASN A 64 19.28 1.09 1.79
N SER A 65 18.35 1.15 2.75
CA SER A 65 16.95 1.40 2.43
C SER A 65 16.23 2.09 3.57
N THR A 66 15.15 2.79 3.28
CA THR A 66 14.24 3.30 4.32
C THR A 66 12.81 2.94 3.96
N LEU A 67 12.06 2.45 4.95
CA LEU A 67 10.61 2.29 4.84
C LEU A 67 9.92 3.45 5.56
N HIS A 68 8.99 4.10 4.88
CA HIS A 68 8.16 5.16 5.43
C HIS A 68 6.72 4.67 5.49
N TYR A 69 6.10 4.77 6.67
CA TYR A 69 4.68 4.58 6.86
C TYR A 69 4.09 5.90 7.34
N MET A 70 3.17 6.49 6.58
CA MET A 70 2.47 7.70 6.96
C MET A 70 1.02 7.37 7.26
N TRP A 71 0.67 7.32 8.54
CA TRP A 71 -0.70 7.11 9.00
C TRP A 71 -1.40 8.44 9.17
N SER A 72 -2.61 8.56 8.62
CA SER A 72 -3.40 9.77 8.79
C SER A 72 -4.88 9.48 9.01
N SER A 73 -5.54 10.41 9.71
CA SER A 73 -6.99 10.53 9.72
C SER A 73 -7.47 11.88 9.14
N LEU A 74 -6.69 12.47 8.25
CA LEU A 74 -7.14 13.53 7.34
C LEU A 74 -8.14 12.91 6.36
N GLY A 75 -9.42 12.96 6.70
CA GLY A 75 -10.45 12.19 5.97
C GLY A 75 -10.54 10.75 6.48
N PRO A 76 -10.83 9.76 5.60
CA PRO A 76 -10.84 8.35 5.99
C PRO A 76 -9.47 7.92 6.52
N PRO A 77 -9.40 7.08 7.56
CA PRO A 77 -8.12 6.55 8.03
C PRO A 77 -7.36 5.90 6.87
N ALA A 78 -6.11 6.31 6.68
CA ALA A 78 -5.28 5.82 5.58
C ALA A 78 -3.84 5.65 6.03
N VAL A 79 -3.13 4.75 5.36
CA VAL A 79 -1.68 4.60 5.47
C VAL A 79 -1.06 4.64 4.09
N VAL A 80 -0.02 5.46 3.94
CA VAL A 80 0.84 5.47 2.76
C VAL A 80 2.13 4.73 3.10
N LEU A 81 2.56 3.84 2.22
CA LEU A 81 3.78 3.06 2.32
C LEU A 81 4.73 3.50 1.22
N VAL A 82 5.96 3.85 1.58
CA VAL A 82 7.01 4.19 0.62
C VAL A 82 8.29 3.46 0.99
N ALA A 83 8.94 2.85 0.01
CA ALA A 83 10.26 2.25 0.16
C ALA A 83 11.27 2.99 -0.69
N THR A 84 12.41 3.35 -0.10
CA THR A 84 13.52 4.02 -0.77
C THR A 84 14.79 3.17 -0.75
N ASN A 85 15.70 3.40 -1.69
CA ASN A 85 17.02 2.76 -1.76
C ASN A 85 18.13 3.58 -1.08
N THR A 86 17.77 4.43 -0.11
CA THR A 86 18.72 5.26 0.64
C THR A 86 18.34 5.32 2.12
N PRO A 87 19.32 5.29 3.05
CA PRO A 87 19.08 5.48 4.47
C PRO A 87 18.82 6.96 4.83
N HIS A 88 18.99 7.88 3.89
CA HIS A 88 18.91 9.33 4.11
C HIS A 88 17.61 9.95 3.62
N SER A 89 16.61 9.14 3.23
CA SER A 89 15.34 9.71 2.77
C SER A 89 14.54 10.30 3.93
N THR A 90 13.90 11.43 3.64
CA THR A 90 13.14 12.24 4.59
C THR A 90 11.73 12.49 4.09
N LEU A 91 10.80 12.67 5.03
CA LEU A 91 9.44 13.08 4.73
C LEU A 91 9.37 14.60 4.69
N SER A 92 8.80 15.16 3.62
CA SER A 92 8.48 16.57 3.48
C SER A 92 6.96 16.74 3.47
N VAL A 93 6.47 17.62 4.34
CA VAL A 93 5.04 17.91 4.47
C VAL A 93 4.81 19.39 4.21
N ASN A 94 4.01 19.69 3.19
CA ASN A 94 3.50 21.03 2.93
C ASN A 94 2.02 21.05 3.31
N TRP A 95 1.74 21.52 4.53
CA TRP A 95 0.40 21.54 5.09
C TRP A 95 -0.58 22.44 4.35
N SER A 96 -0.15 23.61 3.89
CA SER A 96 -1.03 24.53 3.13
C SER A 96 -1.54 23.85 1.88
N ARG A 97 -0.67 23.10 1.21
CA ARG A 97 -0.99 22.34 0.00
C ARG A 97 -1.80 21.09 0.33
N LEU A 98 -1.40 20.32 1.34
CA LEU A 98 -2.09 19.09 1.74
C LEU A 98 -3.55 19.32 2.15
N LEU A 99 -3.88 20.52 2.64
CA LEU A 99 -5.24 20.93 3.04
C LEU A 99 -5.97 21.77 1.97
N SER A 100 -5.34 22.01 0.82
CA SER A 100 -5.96 22.73 -0.28
C SER A 100 -6.85 21.79 -1.13
N PRO A 101 -7.69 22.35 -2.02
CA PRO A 101 -8.45 21.54 -2.98
C PRO A 101 -7.57 20.69 -3.92
N GLU A 102 -6.30 21.08 -4.12
CA GLU A 102 -5.30 20.34 -4.91
C GLU A 102 -4.15 19.82 -4.01
N PRO A 103 -4.36 18.69 -3.28
CA PRO A 103 -3.42 18.20 -2.26
C PRO A 103 -2.15 17.56 -2.83
N ASP A 104 -2.07 17.35 -4.15
CA ASP A 104 -0.97 16.69 -4.83
C ASP A 104 0.36 17.34 -4.54
N GLY A 105 1.34 16.56 -4.05
CA GLY A 105 2.65 17.07 -3.66
C GLY A 105 2.67 17.76 -2.28
N GLY A 106 1.58 17.76 -1.54
CA GLY A 106 1.54 18.17 -0.13
C GLY A 106 2.27 17.20 0.81
N LEU A 107 2.46 15.94 0.38
CA LEU A 107 3.18 14.90 1.11
C LEU A 107 4.18 14.22 0.17
N MET A 108 5.48 14.34 0.44
CA MET A 108 6.53 13.80 -0.43
C MET A 108 7.65 13.16 0.37
N VAL A 109 8.21 12.07 -0.15
CA VAL A 109 9.47 11.51 0.33
C VAL A 109 10.59 11.96 -0.60
N LEU A 110 11.66 12.50 -0.04
CA LEU A 110 12.82 12.98 -0.78
C LEU A 110 14.06 12.17 -0.42
N PRO A 111 15.00 11.96 -1.37
CA PRO A 111 14.93 12.30 -2.79
C PRO A 111 13.91 11.44 -3.57
N LYS A 112 13.23 12.00 -4.57
CA LYS A 112 12.13 11.31 -5.28
C LYS A 112 12.61 10.14 -6.15
N ASP A 113 13.79 10.29 -6.73
CA ASP A 113 14.52 9.28 -7.51
C ASP A 113 14.94 8.06 -6.69
N SER A 114 15.01 8.20 -5.37
CA SER A 114 15.30 7.06 -4.48
C SER A 114 14.12 6.11 -4.26
N ILE A 115 12.90 6.52 -4.63
CA ILE A 115 11.68 5.75 -4.37
C ILE A 115 11.64 4.52 -5.28
N GLN A 116 11.65 3.34 -4.66
CA GLN A 116 11.53 2.05 -5.35
C GLN A 116 10.08 1.54 -5.36
N PHE A 117 9.29 1.92 -4.35
CA PHE A 117 7.91 1.48 -4.22
C PHE A 117 7.08 2.53 -3.49
N SER A 118 5.83 2.69 -3.91
CA SER A 118 4.83 3.51 -3.22
C SER A 118 3.44 2.89 -3.38
N SER A 119 2.69 2.83 -2.28
CA SER A 119 1.29 2.37 -2.27
C SER A 119 0.51 3.02 -1.11
N ALA A 120 -0.81 2.96 -1.18
CA ALA A 120 -1.69 3.49 -0.14
C ALA A 120 -2.82 2.50 0.17
N LEU A 121 -3.17 2.42 1.45
CA LEU A 121 -4.32 1.67 1.94
C LEU A 121 -5.28 2.62 2.66
N VAL A 122 -6.55 2.60 2.26
CA VAL A 122 -7.59 3.49 2.79
C VAL A 122 -8.71 2.68 3.42
N PHE A 123 -8.99 2.94 4.69
CA PHE A 123 -10.06 2.30 5.46
C PHE A 123 -11.35 3.11 5.32
N THR A 124 -12.18 2.76 4.33
CA THR A 124 -13.35 3.57 3.96
C THR A 124 -14.61 3.26 4.74
N ARG A 125 -14.77 2.02 5.22
CA ARG A 125 -15.99 1.55 5.89
C ARG A 125 -15.66 0.54 6.97
N LEU A 126 -16.49 0.49 8.01
CA LEU A 126 -16.55 -0.69 8.85
C LEU A 126 -17.88 -1.41 8.65
N GLY A 127 -17.78 -2.71 8.40
CA GLY A 127 -18.94 -3.59 8.40
C GLY A 127 -19.22 -4.10 9.81
N GLY A 128 -20.47 -4.01 10.25
CA GLY A 128 -20.95 -4.75 11.41
C GLY A 128 -21.72 -5.99 10.95
N PHE A 129 -21.29 -7.17 11.40
CA PHE A 129 -22.05 -8.41 11.22
C PHE A 129 -22.98 -8.61 12.41
N CYS A 130 -24.29 -8.65 12.17
CA CYS A 130 -25.25 -8.99 13.21
C CYS A 130 -25.52 -10.50 13.10
N CYS A 131 -24.93 -11.30 14.00
CA CYS A 131 -25.36 -12.69 14.16
C CYS A 131 -26.72 -12.68 14.84
N SER A 132 -27.79 -12.88 14.07
CA SER A 132 -29.08 -13.29 14.61
C SER A 132 -28.93 -14.74 15.08
N VAL A 133 -29.18 -15.01 16.37
CA VAL A 133 -29.03 -16.35 16.97
C VAL A 133 -30.02 -17.38 16.37
N ASN A 134 -30.99 -16.97 15.53
CA ASN A 134 -32.04 -17.86 15.04
C ASN A 134 -32.25 -17.87 13.52
N GLN A 135 -31.22 -17.63 12.69
CA GLN A 135 -31.37 -17.85 11.24
C GLN A 135 -30.16 -18.54 10.60
N THR A 136 -30.35 -19.82 10.31
CA THR A 136 -29.49 -20.62 9.43
C THR A 136 -29.53 -20.01 8.03
N ARG A 137 -28.39 -19.45 7.61
CA ARG A 137 -28.01 -18.97 6.26
C ARG A 137 -28.49 -17.57 5.85
N LYS A 138 -27.48 -16.76 5.49
CA LYS A 138 -27.46 -15.33 5.07
C LYS A 138 -27.67 -14.32 6.20
N GLY A 139 -26.58 -14.01 6.90
CA GLY A 139 -26.49 -12.81 7.73
C GLY A 139 -26.80 -11.56 6.90
N ARG A 140 -27.76 -10.76 7.35
CA ARG A 140 -28.15 -9.50 6.70
C ARG A 140 -27.01 -8.50 6.96
N LEU A 141 -26.27 -8.11 5.92
CA LEU A 141 -25.28 -7.03 6.02
C LEU A 141 -25.99 -5.73 6.41
N ARG A 142 -25.57 -5.12 7.53
CA ARG A 142 -25.98 -3.76 7.85
C ARG A 142 -25.23 -2.79 6.93
N PRO A 143 -25.81 -1.63 6.56
CA PRO A 143 -25.07 -0.57 5.91
C PRO A 143 -23.82 -0.27 6.75
N GLY A 144 -22.64 -0.45 6.16
CA GLY A 144 -21.38 -0.19 6.85
C GLY A 144 -21.27 1.29 7.20
N TYR A 145 -20.74 1.61 8.37
CA TYR A 145 -20.51 3.00 8.72
C TYR A 145 -19.34 3.54 7.91
N LYS A 146 -19.55 4.70 7.27
CA LYS A 146 -18.47 5.40 6.56
C LYS A 146 -17.54 5.99 7.61
N LEU A 147 -16.25 5.68 7.53
CA LEU A 147 -15.22 6.23 8.43
C LEU A 147 -14.81 7.66 8.03
N GLU A 148 -15.78 8.45 7.57
CA GLU A 148 -15.61 9.85 7.19
C GLU A 148 -16.50 10.67 8.11
N LYS A 149 -15.91 11.35 9.12
CA LYS A 149 -16.60 12.47 9.76
C LYS A 149 -16.82 13.50 8.65
N LYS A 150 -18.07 13.93 8.43
CA LYS A 150 -18.48 14.94 7.43
C LYS A 150 -17.48 16.10 7.36
N SER A 151 -16.58 16.04 6.39
CA SER A 151 -15.90 17.15 5.74
C SER A 151 -15.22 16.55 4.52
N GLN A 152 -15.84 16.73 3.35
CA GLN A 152 -15.30 16.24 2.08
C GLN A 152 -14.01 16.97 1.78
N GLN A 153 -12.89 16.25 1.70
CA GLN A 153 -11.81 16.54 0.76
C GLN A 153 -11.26 15.22 0.23
N ARG A 154 -11.31 15.10 -1.09
CA ARG A 154 -10.83 13.97 -1.86
C ARG A 154 -9.30 13.99 -1.79
N LEU A 155 -8.72 13.06 -1.04
CA LEU A 155 -7.30 12.72 -1.19
C LEU A 155 -7.21 11.72 -2.36
N TRP A 156 -6.13 11.84 -3.13
CA TRP A 156 -5.81 11.17 -4.40
C TRP A 156 -6.49 11.72 -5.66
#